data_AF-A0A8E2EKM3-F1
#
_entry.id   AF-A0A8E2EKM3-F1
#
_cell.length_a   1.000
_cell.length_b   1.000
_cell.length_c   1.000
_cell.angle_alpha   90.00
_cell.angle_beta   90.00
_cell.angle_gamma   90.00
#
_symmetry.space_group_name_H-M   'P 1'
#
loop_
_entity.id
_entity.type
_entity.pdbx_description
1 polymer ?
#
loop_
_entity_poly.entity_id
_entity_poly.type
_entity_poly.pdbx_seq_one_letter_code
_entity_poly.pdbx_strand_id
1 'polypeptide(L)'
;MHRKHPISVLVYNHLFPNPRPDDPSSFSQHLTKNLVGEVRIETALFYGSLDTIEARYPGLNYSYPPHRKRLGRFPHHARLFKAFDALQLTEHEIAGLCRWEGTLWARERYERDEGCKVRDTTGMEIGDWVDRRRSRMRQNSKSINVKTDIEVEIEEVQPTAPATEQNMDAEMADQDDDEESDEEVESVGFELNQRLIQAAAMREQGVSVVMDPEWEQFLKEAQERGEMDIHTAAAPRSLIPAVSSNPSVGPAAPA
;
A
#
# COMPACT_ATOMS: atom_id res chain seq x y z
N MET A 1 -4.34 41.07 -10.30
CA MET A 1 -3.61 41.06 -11.58
C MET A 1 -4.37 40.13 -12.52
N HIS A 2 -4.84 40.60 -13.67
CA HIS A 2 -5.51 39.73 -14.65
C HIS A 2 -4.46 39.15 -15.62
N ARG A 3 -4.36 37.82 -15.70
CA ARG A 3 -3.51 37.14 -16.68
C ARG A 3 -4.09 37.33 -18.09
N LYS A 4 -3.21 37.48 -19.09
CA LYS A 4 -3.60 37.69 -20.49
C LYS A 4 -4.18 36.44 -21.15
N HIS A 5 -3.73 35.26 -20.70
CA HIS A 5 -4.21 33.97 -21.21
C HIS A 5 -5.16 33.33 -20.19
N PRO A 6 -6.23 32.65 -20.65
CA PRO A 6 -7.12 31.93 -19.75
C PRO A 6 -6.34 30.83 -19.01
N ILE A 7 -6.62 30.68 -17.72
CA ILE A 7 -5.90 29.77 -16.82
C ILE A 7 -5.97 28.33 -17.32
N SER A 8 -7.10 27.90 -17.87
CA SER A 8 -7.28 26.56 -18.43
C SER A 8 -6.27 26.23 -19.53
N VAL A 9 -5.97 27.20 -20.41
CA VAL A 9 -4.99 27.02 -21.50
C VAL A 9 -3.57 27.00 -20.94
N LEU A 10 -3.26 27.86 -19.96
CA LEU A 10 -1.95 27.88 -19.31
C LEU A 10 -1.64 26.54 -18.61
N VAL A 11 -2.60 26.03 -17.85
CA VAL A 11 -2.49 24.75 -17.16
C VAL A 11 -2.35 23.61 -18.16
N TYR A 12 -3.17 23.59 -19.21
CA TYR A 12 -3.10 22.56 -20.24
C TYR A 12 -1.73 22.52 -20.93
N ASN A 13 -1.20 23.66 -21.37
CA ASN A 13 0.11 23.74 -22.02
C ASN A 13 1.25 23.31 -21.09
N HIS A 14 1.11 23.53 -19.78
CA HIS A 14 2.09 23.06 -18.80
C HIS A 14 1.98 21.54 -18.55
N LEU A 15 0.76 20.98 -18.58
CA LEU A 15 0.53 19.55 -18.38
C LEU A 15 0.97 18.73 -19.60
N PHE A 16 0.74 19.25 -20.80
CA PHE A 16 1.02 18.60 -22.08
C PHE A 16 1.86 19.52 -22.97
N PRO A 17 3.15 19.73 -22.63
CA PRO A 17 4.02 20.60 -23.42
C PRO A 17 4.24 20.05 -24.85
N ASN A 18 4.24 18.72 -24.99
CA ASN A 18 4.35 18.02 -26.27
C ASN A 18 3.21 16.99 -26.39
N PRO A 19 2.00 17.41 -26.78
CA PRO A 19 0.83 16.53 -26.80
C PRO A 19 0.97 15.43 -27.86
N ARG A 20 0.72 14.18 -27.45
CA ARG A 20 0.65 13.01 -28.34
C ARG A 20 -0.77 12.85 -28.93
N PRO A 21 -0.94 12.04 -29.99
CA PRO A 21 -2.27 11.78 -30.56
C PRO A 21 -3.29 11.15 -29.60
N ASP A 22 -2.85 10.40 -28.59
CA ASP A 22 -3.72 9.81 -27.56
C ASP A 22 -4.02 10.75 -26.38
N ASP A 23 -3.27 11.85 -26.28
CA ASP A 23 -3.45 12.83 -25.21
C ASP A 23 -4.75 13.64 -25.44
N PRO A 24 -5.42 14.06 -24.36
CA PRO A 24 -6.59 14.93 -24.48
C PRO A 24 -6.22 16.25 -25.18
N SER A 25 -7.03 16.71 -26.12
CA SER A 25 -6.80 17.92 -26.93
C SER A 25 -7.02 19.25 -26.18
N SER A 26 -7.63 19.22 -25.01
CA SER A 26 -7.94 20.39 -24.20
C SER A 26 -8.03 20.04 -22.72
N PHE A 27 -7.96 21.06 -21.85
CA PHE A 27 -8.15 20.88 -20.41
C PHE A 27 -9.50 20.22 -20.08
N SER A 28 -10.57 20.61 -20.77
CA SER A 28 -11.90 20.02 -20.58
C SER A 28 -11.94 18.53 -20.91
N GLN A 29 -11.22 18.10 -21.96
CA GLN A 29 -11.12 16.68 -22.29
C GLN A 29 -10.27 15.92 -21.29
N HIS A 30 -9.18 16.52 -20.79
CA HIS A 30 -8.36 15.94 -19.72
C HIS A 30 -9.17 15.76 -18.43
N LEU A 31 -9.98 16.76 -18.08
CA LEU A 31 -10.88 16.74 -16.94
C LEU A 31 -11.84 15.54 -17.01
N THR A 32 -12.60 15.42 -18.09
CA THR A 32 -13.60 14.35 -18.24
C THR A 32 -12.97 12.96 -18.37
N LYS A 33 -11.85 12.82 -19.10
CA LYS A 33 -11.19 11.51 -19.33
C LYS A 33 -10.50 11.00 -18.06
N ASN A 34 -9.86 11.89 -17.29
CA ASN A 34 -8.91 11.48 -16.25
C ASN A 34 -9.30 11.98 -14.85
N LEU A 35 -9.48 13.29 -14.67
CA LEU A 35 -9.62 13.87 -13.32
C LEU A 35 -10.96 13.52 -12.66
N VAL A 36 -12.08 13.51 -13.41
CA VAL A 36 -13.39 13.17 -12.84
C VAL A 36 -13.41 11.73 -12.32
N GLY A 37 -12.76 10.80 -13.02
CA GLY A 37 -12.62 9.41 -12.58
C GLY A 37 -11.87 9.31 -11.25
N GLU A 38 -10.73 9.99 -11.13
CA GLU A 38 -9.94 10.02 -9.89
C GLU A 38 -10.73 10.62 -8.70
N VAL A 39 -11.49 11.70 -8.93
CA VAL A 39 -12.36 12.30 -7.89
C VAL A 39 -13.43 11.32 -7.41
N ARG A 40 -14.03 10.56 -8.32
CA ARG A 40 -15.06 9.56 -7.97
C ARG A 40 -14.48 8.43 -7.15
N ILE A 41 -13.29 7.94 -7.53
CA ILE A 41 -12.58 6.91 -6.77
C ILE A 41 -12.26 7.43 -5.36
N GLU A 42 -11.71 8.64 -5.24
CA GLU A 42 -11.40 9.24 -3.93
C GLU A 42 -12.65 9.41 -3.05
N THR A 43 -13.76 9.82 -3.66
CA THR A 43 -15.03 10.03 -2.92
C THR A 43 -15.58 8.70 -2.42
N ALA A 44 -15.56 7.66 -3.26
CA ALA A 44 -15.98 6.32 -2.88
C ALA A 44 -15.08 5.73 -1.78
N LEU A 45 -13.76 5.91 -1.88
CA LEU A 45 -12.83 5.43 -0.85
C LEU A 45 -12.98 6.16 0.48
N PHE A 46 -13.37 7.44 0.46
CA PHE A 46 -13.46 8.24 1.68
C PHE A 46 -14.80 8.13 2.40
N TYR A 47 -15.91 8.08 1.66
CA TYR A 47 -17.26 8.01 2.23
C TYR A 47 -17.88 6.60 2.18
N GLY A 48 -17.30 5.68 1.40
CA GLY A 48 -17.87 4.36 1.14
C GLY A 48 -19.04 4.43 0.14
N SER A 49 -20.18 4.97 0.57
CA SER A 49 -21.39 5.09 -0.26
C SER A 49 -21.72 6.55 -0.61
N LEU A 50 -22.49 6.74 -1.69
CA LEU A 50 -22.94 8.05 -2.19
C LEU A 50 -24.33 8.44 -1.64
N ASP A 51 -24.75 7.79 -0.56
CA ASP A 51 -26.12 7.89 -0.06
C ASP A 51 -26.33 9.20 0.70
N THR A 52 -25.27 9.67 1.37
CA THR A 52 -25.26 10.92 2.11
C THR A 52 -25.14 12.13 1.18
N ILE A 53 -25.60 13.29 1.65
CA ILE A 53 -25.49 14.54 0.90
C ILE A 53 -24.02 15.00 0.85
N GLU A 54 -23.25 14.76 1.91
CA GLU A 54 -21.81 15.07 1.94
C GLU A 54 -21.01 14.24 0.92
N ALA A 55 -21.34 12.97 0.70
CA ALA A 55 -20.68 12.15 -0.31
C ALA A 55 -21.01 12.60 -1.74
N ARG A 56 -22.25 13.07 -1.98
CA ARG A 56 -22.66 13.63 -3.28
C ARG A 56 -22.03 15.00 -3.57
N TYR A 57 -21.80 15.79 -2.52
CA TYR A 57 -21.19 17.11 -2.60
C TYR A 57 -19.97 17.22 -1.67
N PRO A 58 -18.88 16.48 -1.95
CA PRO A 58 -17.74 16.36 -1.05
C PRO A 58 -16.98 17.69 -0.88
N GLY A 59 -17.14 18.63 -1.83
CA GLY A 59 -16.64 19.98 -1.68
C GLY A 59 -15.11 20.05 -1.70
N LEU A 60 -14.45 19.23 -2.52
CA LEU A 60 -12.99 19.16 -2.59
C LEU A 60 -12.41 20.51 -3.00
N ASN A 61 -11.70 21.12 -2.06
CA ASN A 61 -10.97 22.37 -2.24
C ASN A 61 -9.52 22.08 -2.65
N TYR A 62 -9.16 22.44 -3.88
CA TYR A 62 -7.85 22.17 -4.49
C TYR A 62 -6.73 23.09 -3.97
N SER A 63 -7.07 24.09 -3.17
CA SER A 63 -6.11 24.93 -2.42
C SER A 63 -5.89 24.40 -1.00
N TYR A 64 -6.75 23.51 -0.50
CA TYR A 64 -6.65 22.99 0.87
C TYR A 64 -5.65 21.82 0.94
N PRO A 65 -4.58 21.92 1.76
CA PRO A 65 -3.51 20.91 1.76
C PRO A 65 -3.95 19.46 2.04
N PRO A 66 -4.88 19.18 2.98
CA PRO A 66 -5.37 17.83 3.19
C PRO A 66 -6.06 17.21 1.97
N HIS A 67 -6.86 17.99 1.22
CA HIS A 67 -7.46 17.51 -0.02
C HIS A 67 -6.41 17.26 -1.09
N ARG A 68 -5.42 18.16 -1.23
CA ARG A 68 -4.29 17.96 -2.14
C ARG A 68 -3.50 16.70 -1.80
N LYS A 69 -3.27 16.41 -0.51
CA LYS A 69 -2.56 15.21 -0.06
C LYS A 69 -3.33 13.93 -0.44
N ARG A 70 -4.64 13.92 -0.23
CA ARG A 70 -5.52 12.80 -0.59
C ARG A 70 -5.57 12.58 -2.11
N LEU A 71 -5.94 13.61 -2.87
CA LEU A 71 -6.02 13.55 -4.32
C LEU A 71 -4.66 13.38 -5.00
N GLY A 72 -3.57 13.81 -4.36
CA GLY A 72 -2.21 13.69 -4.86
C GLY A 72 -1.70 12.25 -4.96
N ARG A 73 -2.46 11.27 -4.44
CA ARG A 73 -2.23 9.84 -4.66
C ARG A 73 -2.47 9.42 -6.10
N PHE A 74 -3.37 10.13 -6.80
CA PHE A 74 -3.71 9.81 -8.17
C PHE A 74 -2.79 10.50 -9.17
N PRO A 75 -2.35 9.82 -10.25
CA PRO A 75 -1.35 10.35 -11.16
C PRO A 75 -1.71 11.68 -11.82
N HIS A 76 -2.98 11.86 -12.23
CA HIS A 76 -3.37 13.06 -12.96
C HIS A 76 -3.57 14.26 -12.03
N HIS A 77 -4.17 14.07 -10.85
CA HIS A 77 -4.21 15.10 -9.81
C HIS A 77 -2.81 15.47 -9.29
N ALA A 78 -1.92 14.51 -9.07
CA ALA A 78 -0.54 14.79 -8.66
C ALA A 78 0.17 15.70 -9.68
N ARG A 79 0.02 15.42 -10.98
CA ARG A 79 0.55 16.27 -12.06
C ARG A 79 -0.13 17.64 -12.08
N LEU A 80 -1.44 17.70 -11.88
CA LEU A 80 -2.21 18.94 -11.84
C LEU A 80 -1.74 19.87 -10.72
N PHE A 81 -1.56 19.34 -9.50
CA PHE A 81 -1.08 20.13 -8.37
C PHE A 81 0.35 20.63 -8.58
N LYS A 82 1.24 19.78 -9.12
CA LYS A 82 2.59 20.22 -9.53
C LYS A 82 2.53 21.36 -10.56
N ALA A 83 1.60 21.31 -11.52
CA ALA A 83 1.42 22.37 -12.49
C ALA A 83 0.88 23.66 -11.85
N PHE A 84 -0.04 23.57 -10.89
CA PHE A 84 -0.54 24.74 -10.15
C PHE A 84 0.58 25.44 -9.38
N ASP A 85 1.44 24.65 -8.74
CA ASP A 85 2.54 25.16 -7.93
C ASP A 85 3.63 25.77 -8.81
N ALA A 86 3.97 25.12 -9.94
CA ALA A 86 4.92 25.64 -10.92
C ALA A 86 4.45 26.94 -11.59
N LEU A 87 3.15 27.05 -11.89
CA LEU A 87 2.54 28.26 -12.45
C LEU A 87 2.21 29.32 -11.41
N GLN A 88 2.49 29.04 -10.12
CA GLN A 88 2.18 29.87 -8.97
C GLN A 88 0.75 30.41 -9.03
N LEU A 89 -0.21 29.51 -9.24
CA LEU A 89 -1.62 29.89 -9.26
C LEU A 89 -2.08 30.28 -7.85
N THR A 90 -2.77 31.41 -7.76
CA THR A 90 -3.38 31.84 -6.50
C THR A 90 -4.61 30.99 -6.17
N GLU A 91 -5.01 30.95 -4.89
CA GLU A 91 -6.18 30.19 -4.45
C GLU A 91 -7.47 30.57 -5.21
N HIS A 92 -7.64 31.87 -5.49
CA HIS A 92 -8.77 32.37 -6.27
C HIS A 92 -8.74 31.93 -7.74
N GLU A 93 -7.55 31.85 -8.34
CA GLU A 93 -7.38 31.35 -9.71
C GLU A 93 -7.70 29.85 -9.78
N ILE A 94 -7.25 29.09 -8.77
CA ILE A 94 -7.55 27.65 -8.64
C ILE A 94 -9.06 27.46 -8.46
N ALA A 95 -9.70 28.18 -7.54
CA ALA A 95 -11.16 28.12 -7.34
C ALA A 95 -11.94 28.55 -8.59
N GLY A 96 -11.41 29.51 -9.36
CA GLY A 96 -11.97 29.95 -10.63
C GLY A 96 -11.92 28.87 -11.71
N LEU A 97 -10.83 28.08 -11.75
CA LEU A 97 -10.64 26.98 -12.69
C LEU A 97 -11.46 25.73 -12.28
N CYS A 98 -11.49 25.42 -10.99
CA CYS A 98 -12.03 24.18 -10.43
C CYS A 98 -13.56 24.20 -10.30
N ARG A 99 -14.26 24.21 -11.43
CA ARG A 99 -15.73 24.27 -11.52
C ARG A 99 -16.31 23.00 -12.14
N TRP A 100 -16.22 21.89 -11.42
CA TRP A 100 -16.79 20.61 -11.85
C TRP A 100 -17.32 19.80 -10.66
N GLU A 101 -17.99 18.69 -10.97
CA GLU A 101 -18.56 17.76 -9.99
C GLU A 101 -17.52 17.35 -8.93
N GLY A 102 -17.91 17.32 -7.65
CA GLY A 102 -17.02 16.94 -6.55
C GLY A 102 -16.13 18.06 -5.99
N THR A 103 -15.99 19.20 -6.69
CA THR A 103 -15.22 20.36 -6.19
C THR A 103 -16.00 21.21 -5.18
N LEU A 104 -15.30 22.07 -4.45
CA LEU A 104 -15.90 23.08 -3.57
C LEU A 104 -16.98 23.91 -4.29
N TRP A 105 -16.74 24.29 -5.54
CA TRP A 105 -17.69 25.07 -6.33
C TRP A 105 -19.03 24.35 -6.51
N ALA A 106 -19.00 23.03 -6.75
CA ALA A 106 -20.22 22.24 -6.91
C ALA A 106 -21.05 22.20 -5.62
N ARG A 107 -20.37 22.07 -4.46
CA ARG A 107 -21.03 22.12 -3.14
C ARG A 107 -21.65 23.49 -2.88
N GLU A 108 -20.90 24.58 -3.04
CA GLU A 108 -21.41 25.94 -2.83
C GLU A 108 -22.57 26.31 -3.76
N ARG A 109 -22.59 25.76 -4.98
CA ARG A 109 -23.71 25.91 -5.88
C ARG A 109 -24.96 25.19 -5.35
N TYR A 110 -24.81 23.92 -4.96
CA TYR A 110 -25.90 23.15 -4.37
C TYR A 110 -26.48 23.82 -3.12
N GLU A 111 -25.61 24.26 -2.20
CA GLU A 111 -26.03 24.93 -0.96
C GLU A 111 -26.83 26.23 -1.21
N ARG A 112 -26.46 26.97 -2.25
CA ARG A 112 -27.15 28.19 -2.66
C ARG A 112 -28.49 27.91 -3.32
N ASP A 113 -28.53 26.91 -4.19
CA ASP A 113 -29.71 26.56 -4.98
C ASP A 113 -30.79 25.91 -4.10
N GLU A 114 -30.40 25.03 -3.15
CA GLU A 114 -31.30 24.36 -2.21
C GLU A 114 -31.54 25.14 -0.90
N GLY A 115 -30.72 26.17 -0.62
CA GLY A 115 -30.82 26.96 0.61
C GLY A 115 -30.44 26.19 1.88
N CYS A 116 -29.69 25.10 1.76
CA CYS A 116 -29.21 24.28 2.88
C CYS A 116 -27.67 24.28 2.94
N LYS A 117 -27.09 23.91 4.09
CA LYS A 117 -25.63 23.70 4.19
C LYS A 117 -25.34 22.21 4.26
N VAL A 118 -24.34 21.76 3.51
CA VAL A 118 -23.85 20.39 3.59
C VAL A 118 -22.99 20.29 4.84
N ARG A 119 -23.48 19.56 5.84
CA ARG A 119 -22.77 19.36 7.10
C ARG A 119 -21.82 18.17 6.95
N ASP A 120 -20.56 18.37 7.34
CA ASP A 120 -19.57 17.32 7.45
C ASP A 120 -19.90 16.45 8.68
N THR A 121 -20.20 15.18 8.42
CA THR A 121 -20.41 14.13 9.40
C THR A 121 -19.24 13.16 9.50
N THR A 122 -18.17 13.38 8.70
CA THR A 122 -16.95 12.59 8.74
C THR A 122 -16.39 12.54 10.15
N GLY A 123 -16.21 11.33 10.69
CA GLY A 123 -15.62 11.12 11.99
C GLY A 123 -16.52 11.42 13.18
N MET A 124 -17.81 11.74 12.98
CA MET A 124 -18.76 11.88 14.09
C MET A 124 -19.00 10.56 14.84
N GLU A 125 -18.81 9.42 14.17
CA GLU A 125 -18.89 8.08 14.76
C GLU A 125 -17.57 7.60 15.39
N ILE A 126 -16.47 8.29 15.12
CA ILE A 126 -15.15 7.94 15.67
C ILE A 126 -15.07 8.51 17.08
N GLY A 127 -15.14 7.62 18.07
CA GLY A 127 -14.96 7.99 19.48
C GLY A 127 -13.54 8.45 19.81
N ASP A 128 -13.35 8.94 21.04
CA ASP A 128 -12.03 9.35 21.53
C ASP A 128 -11.00 8.22 21.37
N TRP A 129 -9.78 8.58 20.98
CA TRP A 129 -8.70 7.61 20.85
C TRP A 129 -8.41 6.92 22.19
N VAL A 130 -8.55 5.59 22.23
CA VAL A 130 -8.32 4.78 23.43
C VAL A 130 -6.90 4.23 23.43
N ASP A 131 -6.05 4.70 24.35
CA ASP A 131 -4.70 4.13 24.55
C ASP A 131 -4.78 2.73 25.17
N ARG A 132 -4.81 1.69 24.33
CA ARG A 132 -4.84 0.29 24.79
C ARG A 132 -3.58 -0.10 25.60
N ARG A 133 -2.47 0.65 25.51
CA ARG A 133 -1.23 0.36 26.27
C ARG A 133 -1.41 0.62 27.78
N ARG A 134 -2.16 1.65 28.16
CA ARG A 134 -2.47 1.95 29.57
C ARG A 134 -3.36 0.88 30.21
N SER A 135 -4.22 0.25 29.42
CA SER A 135 -5.06 -0.86 29.86
C SER A 135 -4.22 -2.11 30.16
N ARG A 136 -3.26 -2.45 29.29
CA ARG A 136 -2.34 -3.59 29.49
C ARG A 136 -1.43 -3.42 30.72
N MET A 137 -0.93 -2.20 30.99
CA MET A 137 -0.13 -1.92 32.21
C MET A 137 -0.92 -2.16 33.51
N ARG A 138 -2.24 -1.99 33.51
CA ARG A 138 -3.08 -2.26 34.68
C ARG A 138 -3.33 -3.75 34.91
N GLN A 139 -3.25 -4.58 33.86
CA GLN A 139 -3.45 -6.02 33.96
C GLN A 139 -2.16 -6.81 34.18
N ASN A 140 -0.99 -6.24 33.89
CA ASN A 140 0.32 -6.88 34.09
C ASN A 140 0.90 -6.73 35.52
N SER A 141 0.07 -6.43 36.53
CA SER A 141 0.51 -6.37 37.93
C SER A 141 0.75 -7.74 38.57
N LYS A 142 0.49 -8.84 37.82
CA LYS A 142 0.92 -10.19 38.20
C LYS A 142 2.30 -10.45 37.59
N SER A 143 3.33 -10.04 38.32
CA SER A 143 4.73 -10.28 37.96
C SER A 143 4.99 -11.76 37.72
N ILE A 144 5.37 -12.13 36.49
CA ILE A 144 6.02 -13.41 36.23
C ILE A 144 7.42 -13.29 36.82
N ASN A 145 7.66 -13.96 37.94
CA ASN A 145 8.95 -13.95 38.62
C ASN A 145 9.91 -14.90 37.88
N VAL A 146 10.57 -14.41 36.83
CA VAL A 146 11.67 -15.13 36.18
C VAL A 146 12.91 -14.99 37.09
N LYS A 147 13.27 -16.06 37.81
CA LYS A 147 14.54 -16.13 38.54
C LYS A 147 15.66 -16.50 37.58
N THR A 148 16.42 -15.50 37.14
CA THR A 148 17.74 -15.72 36.53
C THR A 148 18.79 -15.10 37.45
N ASP A 149 19.36 -15.91 38.32
CA ASP A 149 20.60 -15.59 39.00
C ASP A 149 21.73 -15.82 37.99
N ILE A 150 22.23 -14.73 37.41
CA ILE A 150 23.46 -14.72 36.60
C ILE A 150 24.34 -13.64 37.20
N GLU A 151 25.36 -14.05 37.95
CA GLU A 151 26.44 -13.17 38.41
C GLU A 151 27.34 -12.86 37.21
N VAL A 152 27.28 -11.63 36.72
CA VAL A 152 28.21 -11.10 35.72
C VAL A 152 29.15 -10.14 36.42
N GLU A 153 30.41 -10.55 36.57
CA GLU A 153 31.51 -9.69 36.99
C GLU A 153 31.87 -8.79 35.80
N ILE A 154 31.61 -7.49 35.92
CA ILE A 154 31.88 -6.49 34.89
C ILE A 154 33.29 -5.95 35.14
N GLU A 155 34.24 -6.35 34.30
CA GLU A 155 35.58 -5.74 34.25
C GLU A 155 35.49 -4.38 33.53
N GLU A 156 35.86 -3.31 34.24
CA GLU A 156 35.75 -1.92 33.79
C GLU A 156 36.91 -1.57 32.82
N VAL A 157 36.63 -1.46 31.52
CA VAL A 157 37.59 -0.95 30.54
C VAL A 157 37.29 0.52 30.22
N GLN A 158 38.30 1.37 30.37
CA GLN A 158 38.25 2.83 30.25
C GLN A 158 37.79 3.33 28.86
N PRO A 159 37.12 4.50 28.79
CA PRO A 159 36.55 5.03 27.55
C PRO A 159 37.59 5.83 26.74
N THR A 160 37.86 5.41 25.51
CA THR A 160 38.50 6.27 24.49
C THR A 160 37.46 6.73 23.47
N ALA A 161 37.32 8.04 23.33
CA ALA A 161 36.38 8.74 22.45
C ALA A 161 36.82 8.76 20.96
N PRO A 162 36.10 9.45 20.06
CA PRO A 162 34.97 8.93 19.28
C PRO A 162 35.33 8.79 17.80
N ALA A 163 34.75 7.80 17.11
CA ALA A 163 34.84 7.69 15.66
C ALA A 163 33.44 7.61 15.04
N THR A 164 33.27 8.44 14.03
CA THR A 164 32.08 8.79 13.27
C THR A 164 31.56 7.64 12.38
N GLU A 165 30.30 7.78 11.94
CA GLU A 165 29.67 7.26 10.72
C GLU A 165 28.78 5.99 10.81
N GLN A 166 27.45 6.20 10.73
CA GLN A 166 26.60 6.02 9.53
C GLN A 166 25.17 5.53 9.84
N ASN A 167 24.20 6.28 9.29
CA ASN A 167 22.77 5.96 9.18
C ASN A 167 22.53 4.61 8.51
N MET A 168 21.65 3.78 9.07
CA MET A 168 20.74 2.94 8.29
C MET A 168 19.35 2.93 8.93
N ASP A 169 18.42 3.47 8.16
CA ASP A 169 16.98 3.54 8.35
C ASP A 169 16.38 2.13 8.18
N ALA A 170 15.52 1.71 9.11
CA ALA A 170 14.80 0.43 9.04
C ALA A 170 13.32 0.70 9.32
N GLU A 171 12.61 1.08 8.26
CA GLU A 171 11.15 1.12 8.21
C GLU A 171 10.60 -0.30 8.30
N MET A 172 10.04 -0.68 9.45
CA MET A 172 9.19 -1.86 9.60
C MET A 172 7.73 -1.39 9.52
N ALA A 173 7.14 -1.55 8.34
CA ALA A 173 5.70 -1.45 8.14
C ALA A 173 5.07 -2.75 8.66
N ASP A 174 4.43 -2.68 9.81
CA ASP A 174 3.58 -3.76 10.32
C ASP A 174 2.13 -3.40 10.00
N GLN A 175 1.52 -4.25 9.18
CA GLN A 175 0.19 -4.10 8.62
C GLN A 175 -0.61 -5.29 9.12
N ASP A 176 -1.15 -5.15 10.34
CA ASP A 176 -2.08 -6.13 10.90
C ASP A 176 -3.51 -5.64 10.66
N ASP A 177 -4.13 -6.25 9.64
CA ASP A 177 -5.57 -6.38 9.44
C ASP A 177 -6.09 -7.41 10.46
N ASP A 178 -6.85 -6.94 11.46
CA ASP A 178 -7.67 -7.80 12.33
C ASP A 178 -9.16 -7.47 12.07
N GLU A 179 -9.72 -8.06 11.00
CA GLU A 179 -11.17 -8.23 10.87
C GLU A 179 -11.55 -9.59 11.48
N GLU A 180 -11.97 -9.57 12.74
CA GLU A 180 -12.56 -10.69 13.48
C GLU A 180 -13.98 -10.97 12.93
N SER A 181 -14.04 -11.73 11.83
CA SER A 181 -15.27 -12.37 11.35
C SER A 181 -15.37 -13.75 12.00
N ASP A 182 -16.19 -13.84 13.04
CA ASP A 182 -16.46 -15.03 13.85
C ASP A 182 -17.38 -16.03 13.10
N GLU A 183 -16.91 -16.52 11.95
CA GLU A 183 -17.49 -17.69 11.27
C GLU A 183 -16.51 -18.87 11.43
N GLU A 184 -16.87 -19.82 12.29
CA GLU A 184 -16.18 -21.11 12.47
C GLU A 184 -16.18 -21.91 11.15
N VAL A 185 -15.26 -21.61 10.24
CA VAL A 185 -14.97 -22.46 9.09
C VAL A 185 -14.07 -23.62 9.54
N GLU A 186 -14.62 -24.83 9.61
CA GLU A 186 -13.83 -26.06 9.81
C GLU A 186 -12.74 -26.13 8.71
N SER A 187 -11.49 -25.88 9.11
CA SER A 187 -10.35 -25.88 8.20
C SER A 187 -10.02 -27.31 7.77
N VAL A 188 -10.58 -27.73 6.65
CA VAL A 188 -10.28 -28.99 5.95
C VAL A 188 -8.76 -29.12 5.65
N GLY A 189 -8.06 -27.99 5.55
CA GLY A 189 -6.62 -27.95 5.29
C GLY A 189 -5.77 -28.45 6.46
N PHE A 190 -6.23 -28.33 7.71
CA PHE A 190 -5.45 -28.76 8.87
C PHE A 190 -5.38 -30.28 8.98
N GLU A 191 -6.52 -30.94 8.76
CA GLU A 191 -6.64 -32.40 8.79
C GLU A 191 -5.87 -33.05 7.62
N LEU A 192 -5.93 -32.43 6.43
CA LEU A 192 -5.17 -32.86 5.25
C LEU A 192 -3.65 -32.69 5.45
N ASN A 193 -3.21 -31.55 5.98
CA ASN A 193 -1.80 -31.31 6.29
C ASN A 193 -1.26 -32.32 7.31
N GLN A 194 -2.06 -32.64 8.33
CA GLN A 194 -1.69 -33.64 9.33
C GLN A 194 -1.53 -35.03 8.71
N ARG A 195 -2.42 -35.40 7.78
CA ARG A 195 -2.36 -36.66 7.02
C ARG A 195 -1.14 -36.70 6.09
N LEU A 196 -0.79 -35.59 5.43
CA LEU A 196 0.40 -35.47 4.58
C LEU A 196 1.70 -35.62 5.38
N ILE A 197 1.79 -34.97 6.55
CA ILE A 197 2.95 -35.08 7.46
C ILE A 197 3.08 -36.53 7.96
N GLN A 198 1.97 -37.17 8.34
CA GLN A 198 1.99 -38.55 8.80
C GLN A 198 2.38 -39.53 7.69
N ALA A 199 1.88 -39.34 6.47
CA ALA A 199 2.24 -40.14 5.30
C ALA A 199 3.71 -39.93 4.88
N ALA A 200 4.26 -38.72 5.04
CA ALA A 200 5.67 -38.44 4.84
C ALA A 200 6.55 -39.14 5.89
N ALA A 201 6.16 -39.10 7.17
CA ALA A 201 6.85 -39.78 8.25
C ALA A 201 6.86 -41.32 8.09
N MET A 202 5.77 -41.90 7.59
CA MET A 202 5.73 -43.36 7.30
C MET A 202 6.61 -43.76 6.10
N ARG A 203 6.75 -42.88 5.10
CA ARG A 203 7.68 -43.10 3.98
C ARG A 203 9.14 -43.00 4.40
N GLU A 204 9.47 -42.10 5.34
CA GLU A 204 10.81 -42.00 5.92
C GLU A 204 11.20 -43.25 6.72
N GLN A 205 10.21 -43.95 7.27
CA GLN A 205 10.38 -45.28 7.91
C GLN A 205 10.45 -46.45 6.91
N GLY A 206 10.46 -46.17 5.60
CA GLY A 206 10.62 -47.19 4.55
C GLY A 206 9.34 -47.97 4.21
N VAL A 207 8.18 -47.55 4.70
CA VAL A 207 6.89 -48.16 4.35
C VAL A 207 6.37 -47.52 3.06
N SER A 208 6.20 -48.33 2.01
CA SER A 208 5.62 -47.93 0.73
C SER A 208 4.12 -47.65 0.89
N VAL A 209 3.78 -46.43 1.32
CA VAL A 209 2.40 -45.94 1.34
C VAL A 209 2.00 -45.57 -0.10
N VAL A 210 1.01 -46.28 -0.64
CA VAL A 210 0.36 -45.99 -1.93
C VAL A 210 -0.18 -44.56 -1.87
N MET A 211 0.11 -43.77 -2.91
CA MET A 211 -0.33 -42.37 -2.99
C MET A 211 -1.86 -42.29 -2.89
N ASP A 212 -2.33 -41.26 -2.20
CA ASP A 212 -3.75 -41.03 -1.98
C ASP A 212 -4.46 -40.84 -3.35
N PRO A 213 -5.51 -41.61 -3.66
CA PRO A 213 -6.15 -41.57 -4.98
C PRO A 213 -6.66 -40.17 -5.38
N GLU A 214 -7.06 -39.38 -4.39
CA GLU A 214 -7.50 -37.99 -4.58
C GLU A 214 -6.35 -37.06 -4.97
N TRP A 215 -5.14 -37.33 -4.46
CA TRP A 215 -3.92 -36.60 -4.82
C TRP A 215 -3.44 -36.91 -6.23
N GLU A 216 -3.54 -38.18 -6.64
CA GLU A 216 -3.24 -38.58 -8.02
C GLU A 216 -4.23 -37.95 -9.00
N GLN A 217 -5.50 -37.85 -8.63
CA GLN A 217 -6.53 -37.22 -9.45
C GLN A 217 -6.31 -35.71 -9.57
N PHE A 218 -5.93 -35.04 -8.47
CA PHE A 218 -5.56 -33.63 -8.49
C PHE A 218 -4.33 -33.35 -9.37
N LEU A 219 -3.25 -34.14 -9.25
CA LEU A 219 -2.06 -33.99 -10.10
C LEU A 219 -2.37 -34.24 -11.57
N LYS A 220 -3.26 -35.20 -11.86
CA LYS A 220 -3.72 -35.49 -13.22
C LYS A 220 -4.53 -34.32 -13.79
N GLU A 221 -5.44 -33.74 -13.01
CA GLU A 221 -6.25 -32.58 -13.42
C GLU A 221 -5.39 -31.32 -13.60
N ALA A 222 -4.38 -31.13 -12.75
CA ALA A 222 -3.39 -30.05 -12.89
C ALA A 222 -2.51 -30.20 -14.14
N GLN A 223 -2.17 -31.44 -14.52
CA GLN A 223 -1.46 -31.74 -15.76
C GLN A 223 -2.35 -31.56 -17.01
N GLU A 224 -3.63 -31.94 -16.94
CA GLU A 224 -4.61 -31.70 -18.02
C GLU A 224 -4.94 -30.21 -18.21
N ARG A 225 -4.83 -29.39 -17.15
CA ARG A 225 -4.97 -27.92 -17.20
C ARG A 225 -3.72 -27.20 -17.75
N GLY A 226 -2.61 -27.91 -17.92
CA GLY A 226 -1.37 -27.37 -18.50
C GLY A 226 -0.56 -26.47 -17.56
N GLU A 227 -0.78 -26.55 -16.25
CA GLU A 227 -0.14 -25.66 -15.24
C GLU A 227 1.08 -26.27 -14.54
N MET A 228 1.64 -27.38 -15.02
CA MET A 228 2.86 -27.97 -14.44
C MET A 228 4.00 -28.10 -15.46
N ASP A 229 5.02 -27.27 -15.29
CA ASP A 229 6.32 -27.41 -15.94
C ASP A 229 7.12 -28.54 -15.26
N ILE A 230 7.30 -29.67 -15.94
CA ILE A 230 7.87 -30.93 -15.42
C ILE A 230 9.36 -30.81 -15.04
N HIS A 231 10.00 -29.66 -15.26
CA HIS A 231 11.42 -29.45 -14.93
C HIS A 231 11.72 -29.16 -13.45
N THR A 232 10.71 -29.00 -12.58
CA THR A 232 10.93 -28.69 -11.15
C THR A 232 10.79 -29.91 -10.23
N ALA A 233 10.38 -31.08 -10.74
CA ALA A 233 10.02 -32.24 -9.93
C ALA A 233 11.14 -33.29 -9.69
N ALA A 234 12.41 -32.99 -10.03
CA ALA A 234 13.50 -33.97 -9.85
C ALA A 234 14.83 -33.32 -9.45
N ALA A 235 14.99 -32.96 -8.17
CA ALA A 235 16.19 -33.22 -7.34
C ALA A 235 16.15 -32.42 -6.01
N PRO A 236 16.15 -33.07 -4.83
CA PRO A 236 16.60 -32.43 -3.61
C PRO A 236 18.13 -32.38 -3.64
N ARG A 237 18.68 -31.27 -4.16
CA ARG A 237 20.12 -31.01 -4.07
C ARG A 237 20.43 -30.52 -2.65
N SER A 238 20.90 -31.45 -1.83
CA SER A 238 21.85 -31.14 -0.77
C SER A 238 23.06 -30.41 -1.39
N LEU A 239 23.54 -29.36 -0.70
CA LEU A 239 24.97 -29.03 -0.50
C LEU A 239 25.11 -27.57 0.02
N ILE A 240 25.17 -27.48 1.34
CA ILE A 240 26.08 -26.71 2.22
C ILE A 240 27.07 -25.76 1.49
N PRO A 241 27.26 -24.50 1.93
CA PRO A 241 28.19 -23.56 1.31
C PRO A 241 29.63 -23.85 1.74
N ALA A 242 30.53 -24.10 0.78
CA ALA A 242 31.97 -24.16 1.01
C ALA A 242 32.63 -22.84 0.57
N VAL A 243 33.36 -22.26 1.53
CA VAL A 243 34.14 -21.03 1.47
C VAL A 243 35.44 -21.18 0.67
N SER A 244 35.82 -20.09 -0.02
CA SER A 244 37.15 -19.71 -0.52
C SER A 244 37.99 -20.69 -1.34
N SER A 245 38.32 -20.31 -2.58
CA SER A 245 39.62 -19.67 -2.89
C SER A 245 39.79 -19.43 -4.41
N ASN A 246 40.14 -18.18 -4.76
CA ASN A 246 40.64 -17.77 -6.08
C ASN A 246 42.17 -17.57 -5.93
N PRO A 247 43.00 -17.90 -6.93
CA PRO A 247 43.56 -16.85 -7.78
C PRO A 247 43.70 -17.31 -9.25
N SER A 248 43.23 -16.54 -10.23
CA SER A 248 43.90 -15.41 -10.90
C SER A 248 45.12 -15.75 -11.76
N VAL A 249 45.01 -15.28 -13.02
CA VAL A 249 46.04 -14.98 -14.04
C VAL A 249 46.45 -16.10 -15.02
N GLY A 250 45.88 -16.03 -16.24
CA GLY A 250 46.69 -16.01 -17.48
C GLY A 250 46.88 -14.54 -17.91
N PRO A 251 47.74 -14.17 -18.88
CA PRO A 251 48.03 -14.97 -20.09
C PRO A 251 49.51 -14.91 -20.58
N ALA A 252 49.88 -15.77 -21.55
CA ALA A 252 50.75 -15.44 -22.70
C ALA A 252 51.16 -16.71 -23.48
N ALA A 253 50.81 -16.75 -24.77
CA ALA A 253 51.67 -17.34 -25.82
C ALA A 253 52.76 -16.28 -26.14
N PRO A 254 53.95 -16.59 -26.75
CA PRO A 254 54.08 -17.43 -27.95
C PRO A 254 55.40 -18.23 -28.12
N ALA A 255 55.38 -19.21 -29.04
CA ALA A 255 56.37 -19.44 -30.12
C ALA A 255 55.99 -20.72 -30.88
#